data_AF-A0A1G2G4J8-F1
#
_entry.id   AF-A0A1G2G4J8-F1
#
_cell.length_a   1.000
_cell.length_b   1.000
_cell.length_c   1.000
_cell.angle_alpha   90.00
_cell.angle_beta   90.00
_cell.angle_gamma   90.00
#
_symmetry.space_group_name_H-M   'P 1'
#
loop_
_entity.id
_entity.type
_entity.pdbx_description
1 polymer ?
#
loop_
_entity_poly.entity_id
_entity_poly.type
_entity_poly.pdbx_seq_one_letter_code
_entity_poly.pdbx_strand_id
1 'polypeptide(L)'
;METLKRYPFSETKEEFIVFLRNPERVHFVGMSNPWYLGVQECFVKLEHAHFSPGTSKNNEFHLRLLVWMQAIWTIVSVPSPMFPIVKDISDECGLQIVKGVPTAIVNNEAECLFLPPLPNTVFTLLYKPDNPVYMSDAATREKLVLAERQAVDKMISRYGQKK
;
A
#
# COMPACT_ATOMS: atom_id res chain seq x y z
N MET A 1 14.89 -9.51 23.64
CA MET A 1 13.64 -8.84 24.05
C MET A 1 12.88 -8.57 22.75
N GLU A 2 11.98 -9.48 22.38
CA GLU A 2 11.26 -9.44 21.10
C GLU A 2 10.23 -8.32 21.11
N THR A 3 10.45 -7.30 20.29
CA THR A 3 9.49 -6.23 20.07
C THR A 3 8.33 -6.82 19.27
N LEU A 4 7.24 -7.18 19.95
CA LEU A 4 5.96 -7.55 19.33
C LEU A 4 5.56 -6.45 18.34
N LYS A 5 5.73 -6.72 17.04
CA LYS A 5 5.14 -5.92 15.96
C LYS A 5 3.63 -5.91 16.21
N ARG A 6 3.10 -4.78 16.71
CA ARG A 6 1.67 -4.64 17.00
C ARG A 6 0.92 -4.66 15.67
N TYR A 7 0.33 -5.82 15.36
CA TYR A 7 -0.70 -5.94 14.34
C TYR A 7 -1.97 -5.27 14.90
N PRO A 8 -2.54 -4.23 14.28
CA PRO A 8 -3.74 -3.56 14.78
C PRO A 8 -5.04 -4.36 14.57
N PHE A 9 -4.95 -5.67 14.33
CA PHE A 9 -6.08 -6.58 14.15
C PHE A 9 -5.93 -7.77 15.11
N SER A 10 -7.05 -8.37 15.51
CA SER A 10 -7.08 -9.65 16.26
C SER A 10 -6.57 -10.85 15.45
N GLU A 11 -5.89 -10.60 14.33
CA GLU A 11 -5.35 -11.60 13.43
C GLU A 11 -3.99 -12.07 13.96
N THR A 12 -3.84 -13.38 14.04
CA THR A 12 -2.57 -14.04 14.35
C THR A 12 -1.58 -13.91 13.19
N LYS A 13 -0.29 -14.05 13.49
CA LYS A 13 0.76 -14.05 12.47
C LYS A 13 0.53 -15.15 11.43
N GLU A 14 0.02 -16.30 11.85
CA GLU A 14 -0.28 -17.46 11.03
C GLU A 14 -1.39 -17.15 10.03
N GLU A 15 -2.50 -16.56 10.49
CA GLU A 15 -3.61 -16.13 9.63
C GLU A 15 -3.15 -15.10 8.59
N PHE A 16 -2.31 -14.16 9.00
CA PHE A 16 -1.74 -13.17 8.10
C PHE A 16 -0.84 -13.80 7.03
N ILE A 17 -0.03 -14.80 7.38
CA ILE A 17 0.79 -15.56 6.43
C ILE A 17 -0.10 -16.36 5.46
N VAL A 18 -1.16 -17.00 5.95
CA VAL A 18 -2.13 -17.71 5.11
C VAL A 18 -2.78 -16.75 4.11
N PHE A 19 -3.18 -15.57 4.57
CA PHE A 19 -3.73 -14.51 3.72
C PHE A 19 -2.77 -14.12 2.58
N LEU A 20 -1.49 -13.88 2.88
CA LEU A 20 -0.49 -13.51 1.87
C LEU A 20 -0.19 -14.63 0.86
N ARG A 21 -0.39 -15.88 1.25
CA ARG A 21 -0.10 -17.06 0.42
C ARG A 21 -1.24 -17.46 -0.50
N ASN A 22 -2.36 -16.75 -0.48
CA ASN A 22 -3.49 -17.05 -1.37
C ASN A 22 -3.11 -16.76 -2.84
N PRO A 23 -3.06 -17.78 -3.73
CA PRO A 23 -2.66 -17.59 -5.13
C PRO A 23 -3.71 -16.86 -5.98
N GLU A 24 -4.96 -16.81 -5.54
CA GLU A 24 -6.06 -16.10 -6.22
C GLU A 24 -6.01 -14.59 -5.98
N ARG A 25 -5.04 -14.13 -5.17
CA ARG A 25 -4.89 -12.74 -4.79
C ARG A 25 -3.50 -12.24 -5.08
N VAL A 26 -3.41 -10.95 -5.35
CA VAL A 26 -2.16 -10.19 -5.35
C VAL A 26 -2.19 -9.16 -4.22
N HIS A 27 -1.03 -8.87 -3.66
CA HIS A 27 -0.87 -8.01 -2.50
C HIS A 27 0.09 -6.88 -2.86
N PHE A 28 -0.36 -5.65 -2.69
CA PHE A 28 0.40 -4.43 -2.94
C PHE A 28 0.71 -3.75 -1.63
N VAL A 29 1.98 -3.52 -1.37
CA VAL A 29 2.50 -2.93 -0.14
C VAL A 29 2.99 -1.53 -0.45
N GLY A 30 2.51 -0.53 0.30
CA GLY A 30 2.98 0.85 0.18
C GLY A 30 3.10 1.51 1.55
N MET A 31 4.04 2.43 1.71
CA MET A 31 4.20 3.18 2.95
C MET A 31 3.16 4.31 2.99
N SER A 32 2.34 4.35 4.04
CA SER A 32 1.25 5.33 4.17
C SER A 32 1.55 6.42 5.19
N ASN A 33 2.43 6.16 6.16
CA ASN A 33 2.91 7.16 7.11
C ASN A 33 4.39 6.87 7.47
N PRO A 34 5.36 7.77 7.25
CA PRO A 34 5.21 9.09 6.65
C PRO A 34 4.61 9.02 5.25
N TRP A 35 3.99 10.11 4.82
CA TRP A 35 3.19 10.14 3.59
C TRP A 35 4.10 9.91 2.37
N TYR A 36 4.00 8.72 1.77
CA TYR A 36 4.68 8.40 0.52
C TYR A 36 3.76 8.75 -0.63
N LEU A 37 4.19 9.72 -1.44
CA LEU A 37 3.38 10.26 -2.53
C LEU A 37 2.94 9.16 -3.50
N GLY A 38 1.72 9.25 -3.98
CA GLY A 38 1.06 8.31 -4.88
C GLY A 38 0.47 7.09 -4.21
N VAL A 39 0.96 6.64 -3.04
CA VAL A 39 0.51 5.36 -2.43
C VAL A 39 -0.94 5.42 -2.00
N GLN A 40 -1.31 6.45 -1.22
CA GLN A 40 -2.70 6.59 -0.78
C GLN A 40 -3.63 6.92 -1.94
N GLU A 41 -3.19 7.79 -2.85
CA GLU A 41 -3.96 8.10 -4.06
C GLU A 41 -4.23 6.85 -4.90
N CYS A 42 -3.23 6.00 -5.11
CA CYS A 42 -3.35 4.74 -5.85
C CYS A 42 -4.38 3.81 -5.20
N PHE A 43 -4.31 3.60 -3.89
CA PHE A 43 -5.23 2.71 -3.18
C PHE A 43 -6.65 3.25 -3.16
N VAL A 44 -6.84 4.54 -2.94
CA VAL A 44 -8.17 5.18 -2.94
C VAL A 44 -8.76 5.18 -4.36
N LYS A 45 -7.98 5.48 -5.40
CA LYS A 45 -8.45 5.35 -6.79
C LYS A 45 -8.89 3.93 -7.11
N LEU A 46 -8.08 2.94 -6.75
CA LEU A 46 -8.39 1.52 -6.97
C LEU A 46 -9.69 1.11 -6.27
N GLU A 47 -9.83 1.43 -4.98
CA GLU A 47 -11.04 1.11 -4.21
C GLU A 47 -12.27 1.77 -4.85
N HIS A 48 -12.24 3.07 -5.06
CA HIS A 48 -13.43 3.80 -5.51
C HIS A 48 -13.81 3.48 -6.96
N ALA A 49 -12.84 3.25 -7.85
CA ALA A 49 -13.12 2.96 -9.26
C ALA A 49 -13.53 1.49 -9.52
N HIS A 50 -12.99 0.54 -8.75
CA HIS A 50 -13.16 -0.89 -9.05
C HIS A 50 -13.80 -1.71 -7.94
N PHE A 51 -13.85 -1.20 -6.71
CA PHE A 51 -14.35 -1.89 -5.52
C PHE A 51 -15.19 -0.94 -4.67
N SER A 52 -16.06 -0.14 -5.30
CA SER A 52 -16.68 1.02 -4.66
C SER A 52 -17.33 0.66 -3.30
N PRO A 53 -17.08 1.43 -2.24
CA PRO A 53 -17.60 1.14 -0.90
C PRO A 53 -19.13 0.94 -0.89
N GLY A 54 -19.60 -0.03 -0.10
CA GLY A 54 -21.02 -0.36 0.00
C GLY A 54 -21.56 -1.24 -1.13
N THR A 55 -20.73 -1.64 -2.09
CA THR A 55 -21.07 -2.66 -3.09
C THR A 55 -20.59 -4.05 -2.66
N SER A 56 -21.20 -5.11 -3.20
CA SER A 56 -20.73 -6.49 -2.97
C SER A 56 -19.29 -6.70 -3.40
N LYS A 57 -18.83 -5.96 -4.42
CA LYS A 57 -17.48 -6.02 -4.94
C LYS A 57 -16.44 -5.49 -3.96
N ASN A 58 -16.79 -4.56 -3.06
CA ASN A 58 -15.88 -4.06 -2.02
C ASN A 58 -15.39 -5.17 -1.07
N ASN A 59 -16.15 -6.27 -0.92
CA ASN A 59 -15.73 -7.45 -0.17
C ASN A 59 -14.48 -8.13 -0.77
N GLU A 60 -14.16 -7.87 -2.04
CA GLU A 60 -12.95 -8.37 -2.69
C GLU A 60 -11.75 -7.45 -2.48
N PHE A 61 -11.92 -6.26 -1.90
CA PHE A 61 -10.85 -5.32 -1.58
C PHE A 61 -10.49 -5.42 -0.10
N HIS A 62 -9.29 -5.95 0.18
CA HIS A 62 -8.83 -6.11 1.56
C HIS A 62 -7.72 -5.11 1.84
N LEU A 63 -7.91 -4.30 2.88
CA LEU A 63 -6.93 -3.35 3.37
C LEU A 63 -6.44 -3.79 4.75
N ARG A 64 -5.11 -3.83 4.92
CA ARG A 64 -4.46 -4.06 6.22
C ARG A 64 -3.43 -2.97 6.49
N LEU A 65 -3.29 -2.61 7.76
CA LEU A 65 -2.29 -1.65 8.22
C LEU A 65 -1.29 -2.35 9.12
N LEU A 66 -0.03 -1.98 8.98
CA LEU A 66 1.08 -2.57 9.73
C LEU A 66 2.03 -1.49 10.18
N VAL A 67 2.60 -1.67 11.37
CA VAL A 67 3.65 -0.79 11.86
C VAL A 67 4.99 -1.52 11.77
N TRP A 68 5.94 -0.94 11.03
CA TRP A 68 7.30 -1.45 10.90
C TRP A 68 8.28 -0.29 10.73
N MET A 69 9.40 -0.33 11.45
CA MET A 69 10.41 0.73 11.47
C MET A 69 9.84 2.14 11.67
N GLN A 70 8.91 2.28 12.64
CA GLN A 70 8.23 3.54 12.96
C GLN A 70 7.39 4.13 11.81
N ALA A 71 7.14 3.37 10.75
CA ALA A 71 6.26 3.72 9.64
C ALA A 71 5.01 2.83 9.60
N ILE A 72 3.91 3.39 9.12
CA ILE A 72 2.69 2.66 8.77
C ILE A 72 2.79 2.23 7.32
N TRP A 73 2.67 0.93 7.10
CA TRP A 73 2.59 0.29 5.79
C TRP A 73 1.16 -0.19 5.57
N THR A 74 0.62 0.11 4.40
CA THR A 74 -0.68 -0.39 3.95
C THR A 74 -0.46 -1.53 2.99
N ILE A 75 -1.20 -2.62 3.21
CA ILE A 75 -1.34 -3.70 2.25
C ILE A 75 -2.74 -3.63 1.67
N VAL A 76 -2.81 -3.52 0.35
CA VAL A 76 -4.04 -3.75 -0.39
C VAL A 76 -3.94 -5.10 -1.08
N SER A 77 -4.92 -5.95 -0.86
CA SER A 77 -5.05 -7.22 -1.57
C SER A 77 -6.31 -7.21 -2.39
N VAL A 78 -6.19 -7.66 -3.64
CA VAL A 78 -7.26 -7.75 -4.64
C VAL A 78 -7.15 -9.07 -5.40
N PRO A 79 -8.19 -9.51 -6.13
CA PRO A 79 -8.11 -10.69 -6.99
C PRO A 79 -6.97 -10.59 -8.01
N SER A 80 -6.26 -11.69 -8.27
CA SER A 80 -5.13 -11.74 -9.21
C SER A 80 -5.41 -11.16 -10.61
N PRO A 81 -6.61 -11.34 -11.22
CA PRO A 81 -6.93 -10.72 -12.50
C PRO A 81 -6.89 -9.18 -12.52
N MET A 82 -6.89 -8.53 -11.35
CA MET A 82 -6.84 -7.07 -11.24
C MET A 82 -5.43 -6.50 -11.38
N PHE A 83 -4.39 -7.33 -11.44
CA PHE A 83 -3.01 -6.87 -11.51
C PHE A 83 -2.75 -5.82 -12.61
N PRO A 84 -3.23 -5.98 -13.86
CA PRO A 84 -3.03 -4.96 -14.91
C PRO A 84 -3.66 -3.61 -14.55
N ILE A 85 -4.86 -3.62 -13.96
CA ILE A 85 -5.56 -2.41 -13.53
C ILE A 85 -4.79 -1.71 -12.41
N VAL A 86 -4.30 -2.46 -11.42
CA VAL A 86 -3.49 -1.88 -10.34
C VAL A 86 -2.19 -1.30 -10.89
N LYS A 87 -1.58 -1.97 -11.87
CA LYS A 87 -0.40 -1.46 -12.54
C LYS A 87 -0.67 -0.11 -13.21
N ASP A 88 -1.74 0.00 -13.99
CA ASP A 88 -2.08 1.24 -14.69
C ASP A 88 -2.34 2.39 -13.69
N ILE A 89 -3.12 2.13 -12.63
CA ILE A 89 -3.38 3.13 -11.57
C ILE A 89 -2.09 3.52 -10.84
N SER A 90 -1.21 2.55 -10.54
CA SER A 90 0.08 2.84 -9.90
C SER A 90 0.98 3.70 -10.81
N ASP A 91 0.93 3.43 -12.12
CA ASP A 91 1.70 4.16 -13.12
C ASP A 91 1.25 5.62 -13.22
N GLU A 92 -0.05 5.87 -13.16
CA GLU A 92 -0.65 7.22 -13.10
C GLU A 92 -0.27 7.98 -11.82
N CYS A 93 -0.11 7.26 -10.71
CA CYS A 93 0.31 7.82 -9.42
C CYS A 93 1.84 8.00 -9.30
N GLY A 94 2.59 7.82 -10.39
CA GLY A 94 4.05 7.97 -10.39
C GLY A 94 4.79 6.87 -9.62
N LEU A 95 4.16 5.71 -9.46
CA LEU A 95 4.69 4.54 -8.78
C LEU A 95 5.05 3.43 -9.75
N GLN A 96 5.95 2.56 -9.33
CA GLN A 96 6.27 1.29 -9.97
C GLN A 96 5.99 0.14 -9.01
N ILE A 97 5.62 -1.00 -9.59
CA ILE A 97 5.38 -2.26 -8.87
C ILE A 97 6.67 -3.08 -8.93
N VAL A 98 7.26 -3.35 -7.77
CA VAL A 98 8.45 -4.19 -7.63
C VAL A 98 8.09 -5.47 -6.88
N LYS A 99 8.56 -6.62 -7.38
CA LYS A 99 8.28 -7.91 -6.74
C LYS A 99 8.99 -8.00 -5.38
N GLY A 100 8.27 -8.46 -4.37
CA GLY A 100 8.77 -8.65 -3.01
C GLY A 100 8.22 -7.61 -2.04
N VAL A 101 8.87 -7.52 -0.88
CA VAL A 101 8.46 -6.69 0.26
C VAL A 101 9.56 -5.69 0.57
N PRO A 102 9.24 -4.61 1.30
CA PRO A 102 10.26 -3.72 1.82
C PRO A 102 11.28 -4.47 2.68
N THR A 103 12.56 -4.22 2.41
CA THR A 103 13.72 -4.77 3.14
C THR A 103 14.60 -3.61 3.58
N ALA A 104 15.04 -3.63 4.84
CA ALA A 104 15.94 -2.65 5.41
C ALA A 104 17.15 -3.35 6.03
N ILE A 105 18.28 -2.65 6.09
CA ILE A 105 19.44 -3.11 6.83
C ILE A 105 19.37 -2.54 8.25
N VAL A 106 19.25 -3.41 9.24
CA VAL A 106 19.20 -3.07 10.67
C VAL A 106 20.31 -3.85 11.35
N ASN A 107 21.23 -3.16 12.03
CA ASN A 107 22.38 -3.79 12.71
C ASN A 107 23.21 -4.73 11.81
N ASN A 108 23.46 -4.33 10.55
CA ASN A 108 24.14 -5.15 9.53
C ASN A 108 23.39 -6.43 9.09
N GLU A 109 22.12 -6.59 9.47
CA GLU A 109 21.27 -7.69 9.04
C GLU A 109 20.11 -7.19 8.18
N ALA A 110 19.68 -8.00 7.21
CA ALA A 110 18.51 -7.70 6.41
C ALA A 110 17.24 -8.03 7.19
N GLU A 111 16.45 -7.01 7.52
CA GLU A 111 15.11 -7.15 8.08
C GLU A 111 14.07 -6.88 7.00
N CYS A 112 13.12 -7.80 6.82
CA CYS A 112 11.99 -7.63 5.92
C CYS A 112 10.74 -7.21 6.69
N LEU A 113 9.84 -6.48 6.01
CA LEU A 113 8.51 -6.15 6.54
C LEU A 113 7.78 -7.42 7.02
N PHE A 114 7.87 -8.53 6.26
CA PHE A 114 7.38 -9.86 6.61
C PHE A 114 8.51 -10.89 6.66
N LEU A 115 8.37 -11.91 7.50
CA LEU A 115 9.32 -13.02 7.53
C LEU A 115 9.20 -13.89 6.27
N PRO A 116 10.32 -14.31 5.66
CA PRO A 116 10.33 -15.25 4.55
C PRO A 116 9.80 -16.65 4.95
N PRO A 117 9.41 -17.50 3.98
CA PRO A 117 9.42 -17.25 2.54
C PRO A 117 8.25 -16.37 2.08
N LEU A 118 8.56 -15.41 1.22
CA LEU A 118 7.58 -14.49 0.64
C LEU A 118 6.89 -15.14 -0.56
N PRO A 119 5.55 -15.11 -0.63
CA PRO A 119 4.84 -15.63 -1.79
C PRO A 119 5.09 -14.75 -3.03
N ASN A 120 5.01 -15.37 -4.21
CA ASN A 120 5.21 -14.70 -5.51
C ASN A 120 4.12 -13.67 -5.86
N THR A 121 3.13 -13.49 -4.97
CA THR A 121 1.96 -12.63 -5.12
C THR A 121 2.09 -11.30 -4.41
N VAL A 122 3.22 -11.02 -3.74
CA VAL A 122 3.45 -9.78 -2.99
C VAL A 122 4.36 -8.83 -3.76
N PHE A 123 3.93 -7.59 -3.86
CA PHE A 123 4.61 -6.52 -4.57
C PHE A 123 4.66 -5.26 -3.72
N THR A 124 5.72 -4.49 -3.88
CA THR A 124 5.92 -3.20 -3.23
C THR A 124 5.74 -2.07 -4.23
N LEU A 125 5.03 -1.04 -3.83
CA LEU A 125 4.90 0.22 -4.55
C LEU A 125 6.05 1.14 -4.16
N LEU A 126 6.85 1.53 -5.15
CA LEU A 126 7.97 2.46 -5.01
C LEU A 126 7.81 3.60 -6.00
N TYR A 127 8.46 4.74 -5.76
CA TYR A 127 8.55 5.78 -6.77
C TYR A 127 9.20 5.24 -8.04
N LYS A 128 8.69 5.66 -9.21
CA LYS A 128 9.43 5.49 -10.47
C LYS A 128 10.78 6.22 -10.40
N PRO A 129 11.83 5.73 -11.09
CA PRO A 129 13.16 6.36 -11.03
C PRO A 129 13.18 7.83 -11.45
N ASP A 130 12.24 8.24 -12.31
CA ASP A 130 12.05 9.60 -12.81
C ASP A 130 11.04 10.43 -11.98
N ASN A 131 10.61 9.93 -10.82
CA ASN A 131 9.63 10.62 -9.99
C ASN A 131 10.16 11.99 -9.50
N PRO A 132 9.40 13.10 -9.67
CA PRO A 132 9.82 14.44 -9.28
C PRO A 132 10.23 14.60 -7.81
N VAL A 133 9.77 13.71 -6.93
CA VAL A 133 10.13 13.70 -5.50
C VAL A 133 11.63 13.58 -5.28
N TYR A 134 12.35 12.90 -6.18
CA TYR A 134 13.81 12.76 -6.07
C TYR A 134 14.57 14.06 -6.32
N MET A 135 14.03 14.93 -7.18
CA MET A 135 14.67 16.19 -7.60
C MET A 135 14.12 17.42 -6.84
N SER A 136 13.10 17.22 -6.00
CA SER A 136 12.40 18.30 -5.31
C SER A 136 13.06 18.66 -3.98
N ASP A 137 13.15 19.96 -3.68
CA ASP A 137 13.53 20.43 -2.36
C ASP A 137 12.48 20.05 -1.28
N ALA A 138 12.80 20.28 0.00
CA ALA A 138 11.90 19.92 1.10
C ALA A 138 10.55 20.65 1.03
N ALA A 139 10.56 21.95 0.70
CA ALA A 139 9.34 22.76 0.64
C ALA A 139 8.42 22.33 -0.52
N THR A 140 8.99 21.94 -1.65
CA THR A 140 8.27 21.42 -2.81
C THR A 140 7.66 20.06 -2.50
N ARG A 141 8.41 19.17 -1.83
CA ARG A 141 7.87 17.88 -1.37
C ARG A 141 6.70 18.05 -0.40
N GLU A 142 6.80 18.99 0.53
CA GLU A 142 5.70 19.28 1.47
C GLU A 142 4.45 19.78 0.74
N LYS A 143 4.60 20.67 -0.24
CA LYS A 143 3.48 21.14 -1.08
C LYS A 143 2.83 20.01 -1.86
N LEU A 144 3.62 19.11 -2.45
CA LEU A 144 3.11 17.94 -3.16
C LEU A 144 2.32 17.02 -2.21
N VAL A 145 2.85 16.75 -1.02
CA VAL A 145 2.16 15.93 0.01
C VAL A 145 0.84 16.57 0.41
N LEU A 146 0.83 17.88 0.64
CA LEU A 146 -0.41 18.58 0.99
C LEU A 146 -1.44 18.53 -0.15
N ALA A 147 -1.01 18.73 -1.40
CA ALA A 147 -1.87 18.68 -2.57
C ALA A 147 -2.49 17.28 -2.75
N GLU A 148 -1.70 16.22 -2.60
CA GLU A 148 -2.20 14.85 -2.67
C GLU A 148 -3.17 14.53 -1.55
N ARG A 149 -2.87 14.90 -0.29
CA ARG A 149 -3.80 14.73 0.84
C ARG A 149 -5.16 15.36 0.55
N GLN A 150 -5.17 16.60 0.07
CA GLN A 150 -6.40 17.28 -0.30
C GLN A 150 -7.14 16.59 -1.44
N ALA A 151 -6.43 16.03 -2.42
CA ALA A 151 -7.04 15.28 -3.52
C ALA A 151 -7.66 13.97 -3.01
N VAL A 152 -6.96 13.24 -2.14
CA VAL A 152 -7.43 12.01 -1.49
C VAL A 152 -8.67 12.28 -0.63
N ASP A 153 -8.64 13.31 0.21
CA ASP A 153 -9.77 13.71 1.05
C ASP A 153 -11.01 14.07 0.21
N LYS A 154 -10.80 14.76 -0.92
CA LYS A 154 -11.87 15.06 -1.89
C LYS A 154 -12.44 13.81 -2.53
N MET A 155 -11.62 12.80 -2.84
CA MET A 155 -12.11 11.53 -3.35
C MET A 155 -12.99 10.86 -2.28
N ILE A 156 -12.48 10.67 -1.07
CA ILE A 156 -13.21 10.01 0.01
C ILE A 156 -14.55 10.72 0.31
N SER A 157 -14.53 12.05 0.45
CA SER A 157 -15.73 12.85 0.76
C SER A 157 -16.81 12.80 -0.33
N ARG A 158 -16.45 12.85 -1.62
CA ARG A 158 -17.42 12.80 -2.73
C ARG A 158 -18.22 11.50 -2.76
N TYR A 159 -17.63 10.40 -2.31
CA TYR A 159 -18.31 9.10 -2.26
C TYR A 159 -19.04 8.87 -0.93
N GLY A 160 -18.66 9.56 0.16
CA GLY A 160 -19.37 9.53 1.44
C GLY A 160 -20.75 10.22 1.42
N GLN A 161 -21.03 11.09 0.44
CA GLN A 161 -22.29 11.84 0.33
C GLN A 161 -23.37 11.17 -0.54
N LYS A 162 -23.11 10.02 -1.18
CA LYS A 162 -24.10 9.29 -2.00
C LYS A 162 -24.87 8.23 -1.19
N LYS A 163 -25.29 8.54 0.04
CA LYS A 163 -26.17 7.70 0.87
C LYS A 163 -27.55 8.32 1.02
#